data_AF-A0A3R9CPJ3-F1
#
_entry.id   AF-A0A3R9CPJ3-F1
#
_cell.length_a   1.000
_cell.length_b   1.000
_cell.length_c   1.000
_cell.angle_alpha   90.00
_cell.angle_beta   90.00
_cell.angle_gamma   90.00
#
_symmetry.space_group_name_H-M   'P 1'
#
loop_
_entity.id
_entity.type
_entity.pdbx_description
1 polymer ?
#
loop_
_entity_poly.entity_id
_entity_poly.type
_entity_poly.pdbx_seq_one_letter_code
_entity_poly.pdbx_strand_id
1 'polypeptide(L)'
;MNTRLFATVTAVAALVASTPLLAQSASGLTREQVREDMVRYSAAGFNPARMNPRTWVDDAQAAAIKVEAARNDDARTHLAGRDTAAHCD
;
A
#
# COMPACT_ATOMS: atom_id res chain seq x y z
N MET A 1 17.12 35.71 -14.69
CA MET A 1 17.62 35.02 -13.49
C MET A 1 16.47 34.55 -12.58
N ASN A 2 15.33 34.09 -13.12
CA ASN A 2 14.13 33.88 -12.29
C ASN A 2 13.54 32.46 -12.42
N THR A 3 13.88 31.72 -13.49
CA THR A 3 13.33 30.37 -13.74
C THR A 3 13.87 29.32 -12.77
N ARG A 4 15.06 29.53 -12.19
CA ARG A 4 15.66 28.59 -11.23
C ARG A 4 15.01 28.65 -9.84
N LEU A 5 14.43 29.79 -9.46
CA LEU A 5 13.72 29.95 -8.19
C LEU A 5 12.36 29.24 -8.19
N PHE A 6 11.67 29.21 -9.34
CA PHE A 6 10.39 28.49 -9.46
C PHE A 6 10.57 26.97 -9.33
N ALA A 7 11.62 26.40 -9.95
CA ALA A 7 11.89 24.96 -9.89
C ALA A 7 12.17 24.45 -8.47
N THR A 8 12.84 25.25 -7.64
CA THR A 8 13.14 24.87 -6.25
C THR A 8 11.93 24.94 -5.33
N VAL A 9 10.99 25.87 -5.57
CA VAL A 9 9.78 26.02 -4.74
C VAL A 9 8.80 24.86 -4.98
N THR A 10 8.69 24.37 -6.21
CA THR A 10 7.79 23.25 -6.55
C THR A 10 8.23 21.92 -5.90
N ALA A 11 9.53 21.66 -5.83
CA ALA A 11 10.05 20.44 -5.21
C ALA A 11 9.79 20.38 -3.69
N VAL A 12 9.95 21.51 -2.98
CA VAL A 12 9.70 21.57 -1.53
C VAL A 12 8.21 21.44 -1.21
N ALA A 13 7.33 22.03 -2.02
CA ALA A 13 5.88 21.91 -1.82
C ALA A 13 5.37 20.46 -1.93
N ALA A 14 5.96 19.64 -2.81
CA ALA A 14 5.60 18.23 -2.96
C ALA A 14 5.96 17.38 -1.71
N LEU A 15 7.10 17.66 -1.06
CA LEU A 15 7.48 16.95 0.17
C LEU A 15 6.58 17.33 1.36
N VAL A 16 6.17 18.61 1.48
CA VAL A 16 5.32 19.06 2.59
C VAL A 16 3.88 18.53 2.45
N ALA A 17 3.38 18.37 1.23
CA ALA A 17 2.07 17.78 0.95
C ALA A 17 1.96 16.28 1.33
N SER A 18 3.08 15.60 1.60
CA SER A 18 3.09 14.20 2.04
C SER A 18 2.86 14.05 3.55
N THR A 19 2.93 15.14 4.32
CA THR A 19 2.79 15.12 5.79
C THR A 19 1.42 14.66 6.34
N PRO A 20 0.25 15.01 5.76
CA PRO A 20 -1.02 14.55 6.30
C PRO A 20 -1.24 13.03 6.13
N LEU A 21 -0.50 12.35 5.24
CA LEU A 21 -0.58 10.89 5.06
C LEU A 21 -0.05 10.11 6.27
N LEU A 22 0.79 10.72 7.11
CA LEU A 22 1.34 10.09 8.32
C LEU A 22 0.47 10.33 9.56
N ALA A 23 -0.30 11.43 9.61
CA ALA A 23 -1.16 11.78 10.74
C ALA A 23 -2.44 10.91 10.82
N GLN A 24 -2.83 10.31 9.70
CA GLN A 24 -3.90 9.31 9.59
C GLN A 24 -3.43 7.90 9.92
N SER A 25 -2.32 7.73 10.67
CA SER A 25 -1.86 6.44 11.16
C SER A 25 -3.04 5.77 11.87
N ALA A 26 -3.61 4.81 11.15
CA ALA A 26 -4.98 4.36 11.27
C ALA A 26 -5.34 4.03 12.72
N SER A 27 -6.61 4.23 13.08
CA SER A 27 -7.26 3.53 14.19
C SER A 27 -6.60 2.16 14.35
N GLY A 28 -5.94 1.94 15.50
CA GLY A 28 -4.93 0.90 15.64
C GLY A 28 -5.39 -0.44 15.04
N LEU A 29 -4.55 -1.06 14.21
CA LEU A 29 -4.89 -2.33 13.58
C LEU A 29 -5.34 -3.33 14.64
N THR A 30 -6.45 -4.01 14.37
CA THR A 30 -6.87 -5.12 15.22
C THR A 30 -5.84 -6.24 15.09
N ARG A 31 -5.65 -7.03 16.14
CA ARG A 31 -4.74 -8.19 16.08
C ARG A 31 -5.11 -9.15 14.95
N GLU A 32 -6.39 -9.26 14.64
CA GLU A 32 -6.88 -10.11 13.57
C GLU A 32 -6.46 -9.56 12.20
N GLN A 33 -6.62 -8.26 11.98
CA GLN A 33 -6.18 -7.60 10.75
C GLN A 33 -4.67 -7.79 10.52
N VAL A 34 -3.87 -7.66 11.58
CA VAL A 34 -2.41 -7.90 11.49
C VAL A 34 -2.10 -9.35 11.13
N ARG A 35 -2.83 -10.32 11.68
CA ARG A 35 -2.63 -11.74 11.32
C ARG A 35 -2.97 -12.00 9.86
N GLU A 36 -4.08 -11.48 9.38
CA GLU A 36 -4.48 -11.59 7.97
C GLU A 36 -3.42 -10.96 7.06
N ASP A 37 -2.97 -9.75 7.38
CA ASP A 37 -1.94 -9.07 6.61
C ASP A 37 -0.62 -9.85 6.60
N MET A 38 -0.20 -10.42 7.74
CA MET A 38 0.99 -11.28 7.78
C MET A 38 0.85 -12.51 6.86
N VAL A 39 -0.33 -13.13 6.80
CA VAL A 39 -0.59 -14.25 5.88
C VAL A 39 -0.48 -13.79 4.43
N ARG A 40 -1.04 -12.62 4.08
CA ARG A 40 -0.99 -12.07 2.73
C ARG A 40 0.44 -11.73 2.30
N TYR A 41 1.25 -11.15 3.19
CA TYR A 41 2.67 -10.90 2.94
C TYR A 41 3.48 -12.21 2.83
N SER A 42 3.16 -13.22 3.64
CA SER A 42 3.76 -14.56 3.51
C SER A 42 3.44 -15.19 2.16
N ALA A 43 2.20 -15.07 1.68
CA ALA A 43 1.78 -15.55 0.36
C ALA A 43 2.48 -14.78 -0.78
N ALA A 44 2.78 -13.50 -0.58
CA ALA A 44 3.57 -12.69 -1.51
C ALA A 44 5.07 -13.07 -1.55
N GLY A 45 5.51 -13.96 -0.66
CA GLY A 45 6.88 -14.45 -0.54
C GLY A 45 7.76 -13.65 0.43
N PHE A 46 7.18 -12.74 1.23
CA PHE A 46 7.92 -11.96 2.21
C PHE A 46 8.08 -12.72 3.52
N ASN A 47 9.32 -12.88 3.98
CA ASN A 47 9.62 -13.46 5.28
C ASN A 47 10.70 -12.65 6.02
N PRO A 48 10.35 -11.92 7.09
CA PRO A 48 11.30 -11.10 7.82
C PRO A 48 12.38 -11.90 8.55
N ALA A 49 12.12 -13.16 8.91
CA ALA A 49 13.10 -14.02 9.57
C ALA A 49 14.16 -14.59 8.62
N ARG A 50 13.93 -14.55 7.29
CA ARG A 50 14.85 -15.07 6.27
C ARG A 50 15.19 -14.04 5.19
N MET A 51 15.11 -12.76 5.53
CA MET A 51 15.40 -11.70 4.57
C MET A 51 16.89 -11.60 4.27
N ASN A 52 17.22 -11.32 3.01
CA ASN A 52 18.59 -11.01 2.62
C ASN A 52 18.92 -9.57 3.03
N PRO A 53 19.93 -9.34 3.90
CA PRO A 53 20.25 -7.99 4.41
C PRO A 53 20.62 -6.97 3.32
N ARG A 54 20.99 -7.43 2.12
CA ARG A 54 21.35 -6.55 1.01
C ARG A 54 20.15 -6.11 0.17
N THR A 55 19.08 -6.89 0.13
CA THR A 55 17.91 -6.69 -0.75
C THR A 55 16.60 -6.55 0.01
N TRP A 56 16.66 -6.55 1.34
CA TRP A 56 15.48 -6.58 2.22
C TRP A 56 14.44 -5.49 1.90
N VAL A 57 14.90 -4.30 1.49
CA VAL A 57 14.02 -3.18 1.10
C VAL A 57 13.29 -3.50 -0.21
N ASP A 58 14.02 -3.96 -1.22
CA ASP A 58 13.45 -4.32 -2.52
C ASP A 58 12.48 -5.50 -2.39
N ASP A 59 12.85 -6.49 -1.58
CA ASP A 59 12.02 -7.66 -1.29
C ASP A 59 10.72 -7.26 -0.56
N ALA A 60 10.80 -6.34 0.41
CA ALA A 60 9.63 -5.79 1.09
C ALA A 60 8.72 -5.01 0.14
N GLN A 61 9.31 -4.19 -0.75
CA GLN A 61 8.56 -3.39 -1.70
C GLN A 61 7.88 -4.25 -2.77
N ALA A 62 8.58 -5.27 -3.28
CA ALA A 62 8.02 -6.24 -4.22
C ALA A 62 6.85 -7.01 -3.61
N ALA A 63 6.94 -7.38 -2.33
CA ALA A 63 5.84 -8.03 -1.63
C ALA A 63 4.65 -7.09 -1.42
N ALA A 64 4.89 -5.82 -1.06
CA ALA A 64 3.83 -4.82 -0.90
C ALA A 64 3.04 -4.63 -2.22
N ILE A 65 3.72 -4.59 -3.36
CA ILE A 65 3.07 -4.49 -4.68
C ILE A 65 2.14 -5.69 -4.93
N LYS A 66 2.58 -6.91 -4.63
CA LYS A 66 1.76 -8.12 -4.80
C LYS A 66 0.55 -8.12 -3.86
N VAL A 67 0.75 -7.73 -2.61
CA VAL A 67 -0.32 -7.62 -1.60
C VAL A 67 -1.37 -6.62 -2.06
N GLU A 68 -0.95 -5.48 -2.57
CA GLU A 68 -1.86 -4.43 -3.06
C GLU A 68 -2.58 -4.88 -4.34
N ALA A 69 -1.91 -5.56 -5.26
CA ALA A 69 -2.55 -6.14 -6.43
C ALA A 69 -3.66 -7.13 -6.03
N ALA A 70 -3.38 -8.03 -5.08
CA ALA A 70 -4.36 -8.98 -4.57
C ALA A 70 -5.58 -8.28 -3.93
N ARG A 71 -5.37 -7.24 -3.12
CA ARG A 71 -6.46 -6.46 -2.51
C ARG A 71 -7.35 -5.80 -3.55
N ASN A 72 -6.75 -5.26 -4.62
CA ASN A 72 -7.52 -4.65 -5.71
C ASN A 72 -8.35 -5.68 -6.48
N ASP A 73 -7.82 -6.89 -6.68
CA ASP A 73 -8.56 -7.99 -7.33
C ASP A 73 -9.71 -8.51 -6.46
N ASP A 74 -9.50 -8.63 -5.14
CA ASP A 74 -10.55 -8.94 -4.17
C ASP A 74 -11.68 -7.90 -4.22
N ALA A 75 -11.33 -6.61 -4.22
CA ALA A 75 -12.29 -5.51 -4.29
C ALA A 75 -13.10 -5.52 -5.59
N ARG A 76 -12.46 -5.77 -6.74
CA ARG A 76 -13.13 -5.90 -8.05
C ARG A 76 -14.09 -7.07 -8.08
N THR A 77 -13.68 -8.20 -7.52
CA THR A 77 -14.53 -9.41 -7.44
C THR A 77 -15.74 -9.15 -6.56
N HIS A 78 -15.56 -8.46 -5.43
CA HIS A 78 -16.65 -8.06 -4.54
C HIS A 78 -17.65 -7.10 -5.19
N LEU A 79 -17.16 -6.16 -6.02
CA LEU A 79 -18.00 -5.24 -6.76
C LEU A 79 -18.83 -5.97 -7.82
N ALA A 80 -18.20 -6.83 -8.63
CA ALA A 80 -18.90 -7.66 -9.62
C ALA A 80 -19.95 -8.60 -8.97
N GLY A 81 -19.64 -9.13 -7.79
CA GLY A 81 -20.59 -9.91 -6.99
C GLY A 81 -21.78 -9.10 -6.47
N ARG A 82 -21.58 -7.81 -6.13
CA ARG A 82 -22.68 -6.93 -5.76
C ARG A 82 -23.56 -6.57 -6.95
N ASP A 83 -22.95 -6.28 -8.10
CA ASP A 83 -23.69 -5.92 -9.32
C ASP A 83 -24.57 -7.08 -9.78
N THR A 84 -24.07 -8.32 -9.68
CA THR A 84 -24.85 -9.53 -9.98
C THR A 84 -25.99 -9.75 -8.99
N ALA A 85 -25.77 -9.52 -7.69
CA ALA A 85 -26.83 -9.61 -6.68
C ALA A 85 -27.93 -8.54 -6.89
N ALA A 86 -27.53 -7.30 -7.21
CA ALA A 86 -28.47 -6.20 -7.47
C ALA A 86 -29.29 -6.39 -8.76
N HIS A 87 -28.85 -7.24 -9.68
CA HIS A 87 -29.57 -7.57 -10.91
C HIS A 87 -30.65 -8.64 -10.72
N CYS A 88 -30.69 -9.32 -9.56
CA CYS A 88 -31.66 -10.36 -9.25
C CYS A 88 -32.87 -9.88 -8.41
N ASP A 89 -32.96 -8.59 -8.08
CA ASP A 89 -34.12 -7.92 -7.46
C ASP A 89 -34.95 -7.15 -8.51
#